data_AF-A0A7S3PCS9-F1
#
_entry.id   AF-A0A7S3PCS9-F1
#
_cell.length_a   1.000
_cell.length_b   1.000
_cell.length_c   1.000
_cell.angle_alpha   90.00
_cell.angle_beta   90.00
_cell.angle_gamma   90.00
#
_symmetry.space_group_name_H-M   'P 1'
#
loop_
_entity.id
_entity.type
_entity.pdbx_description
1 polymer ?
#
loop_
_entity_poly.entity_id
_entity_poly.type
_entity_poly.pdbx_seq_one_letter_code
_entity_poly.pdbx_strand_id
1 'polypeptide(L)'
;VNLAHQAPSALSALTRLIQPALRTNPVLFFSRLPDLLRLSLAGIDSNDQNKTIRTLILYRSLASWIPVGAAVTSLPPLRESDDSENDGTKRVGKNLYGILSQTWLSEDYRQEIAKLPKNSLLKHADEEERAPLDMLLEEAGLASGDWVLEFLERVFELLRASGEREKAASRRSGVASRHSSADVHQAR
;
A
#
# COMPACT_ATOMS: atom_id res chain seq x y z
N VAL A 1 -12.16 -10.34 21.81
CA VAL A 1 -12.05 -10.38 20.34
C VAL A 1 -11.50 -11.76 19.95
N ASN A 2 -12.36 -12.71 19.56
CA ASN A 2 -11.97 -14.13 19.38
C ASN A 2 -11.26 -14.44 18.04
N LEU A 3 -10.90 -13.41 17.27
CA LEU A 3 -10.36 -13.52 15.91
C LEU A 3 -9.02 -12.80 15.74
N ALA A 4 -8.27 -12.57 16.83
CA ALA A 4 -7.02 -11.80 16.82
C ALA A 4 -5.98 -12.30 15.79
N HIS A 5 -5.98 -13.59 15.46
CA HIS A 5 -5.11 -14.20 14.46
C HIS A 5 -5.53 -13.93 12.99
N GLN A 6 -6.77 -13.52 12.75
CA GLN A 6 -7.28 -13.29 11.39
C GLN A 6 -6.73 -12.00 10.80
N ALA A 7 -6.60 -10.93 11.59
CA ALA A 7 -6.09 -9.66 11.10
C ALA A 7 -4.65 -9.75 10.55
N PRO A 8 -3.66 -10.35 11.25
CA PRO A 8 -2.32 -10.55 10.69
C PRO A 8 -2.30 -11.42 9.43
N SER A 9 -3.17 -12.43 9.37
CA SER A 9 -3.29 -13.34 8.22
C SER A 9 -3.87 -12.62 7.00
N ALA A 10 -4.92 -11.82 7.19
CA ALA A 10 -5.55 -11.02 6.16
C ALA A 10 -4.59 -9.94 5.61
N LEU A 11 -3.86 -9.22 6.48
CA LEU A 11 -2.84 -8.24 6.08
C LEU A 11 -1.74 -8.89 5.23
N SER A 12 -1.31 -10.10 5.61
CA SER A 12 -0.30 -10.86 4.86
C SER A 12 -0.81 -11.34 3.50
N ALA A 13 -2.07 -11.74 3.40
CA ALA A 13 -2.68 -12.11 2.13
C ALA A 13 -2.80 -10.87 1.22
N LEU A 14 -3.32 -9.78 1.77
CA LEU A 14 -3.51 -8.51 1.06
C LEU A 14 -2.20 -7.98 0.48
N THR A 15 -1.10 -8.04 1.24
CA THR A 15 0.23 -7.60 0.77
C THR A 15 0.65 -8.32 -0.52
N ARG A 16 0.38 -9.63 -0.61
CA ARG A 16 0.72 -10.44 -1.80
C ARG A 16 -0.20 -10.16 -2.98
N LEU A 17 -1.40 -9.64 -2.75
CA LEU A 17 -2.40 -9.37 -3.77
C LEU A 17 -2.31 -7.95 -4.35
N ILE A 18 -1.61 -7.01 -3.70
CA ILE A 18 -1.45 -5.63 -4.20
C ILE A 18 -0.95 -5.60 -5.64
N GLN A 19 0.18 -6.27 -5.91
CA GLN A 19 0.80 -6.22 -7.24
C GLN A 19 -0.09 -6.90 -8.30
N PRO A 20 -0.61 -8.13 -8.10
CA PRO A 20 -1.58 -8.71 -9.02
C PRO A 20 -2.82 -7.84 -9.26
N ALA A 21 -3.38 -7.23 -8.20
CA ALA A 21 -4.57 -6.39 -8.29
C ALA A 21 -4.31 -5.12 -9.13
N LEU A 22 -3.19 -4.43 -8.88
CA LEU A 22 -2.79 -3.24 -9.63
C LEU A 22 -2.49 -3.54 -11.10
N ARG A 23 -1.97 -4.73 -11.42
CA ARG A 23 -1.75 -5.14 -12.81
C ARG A 23 -3.03 -5.48 -13.54
N THR A 24 -3.92 -6.17 -12.85
CA THR A 24 -5.15 -6.73 -13.39
C THR A 24 -6.21 -5.65 -13.59
N ASN A 25 -6.51 -4.92 -12.51
CA ASN A 25 -7.58 -3.95 -12.48
C ASN A 25 -7.24 -2.86 -11.47
N PRO A 26 -6.45 -1.85 -11.88
CA PRO A 26 -6.03 -0.77 -10.99
C PRO A 26 -7.23 0.01 -10.45
N VAL A 27 -8.31 0.15 -11.23
CA VAL A 27 -9.54 0.86 -10.83
C VAL A 27 -10.18 0.24 -9.59
N LEU A 28 -10.35 -1.09 -9.58
CA LEU A 28 -10.91 -1.80 -8.42
C LEU A 28 -10.03 -1.61 -7.17
N PHE A 29 -8.71 -1.60 -7.35
CA PHE A 29 -7.80 -1.40 -6.23
C PHE A 29 -7.84 0.03 -5.70
N PHE A 30 -7.76 1.04 -6.57
CA PHE A 30 -7.73 2.45 -6.18
C PHE A 30 -9.04 2.90 -5.53
N SER A 31 -10.19 2.41 -5.99
CA SER A 31 -11.50 2.70 -5.36
C SER A 31 -11.62 2.20 -3.91
N ARG A 32 -10.78 1.23 -3.50
CA ARG A 32 -10.76 0.67 -2.13
C ARG A 32 -9.56 1.12 -1.32
N LEU A 33 -8.63 1.85 -1.92
CA LEU A 33 -7.40 2.27 -1.24
C LEU A 33 -7.67 3.17 -0.02
N PRO A 34 -8.55 4.18 -0.05
CA PRO A 34 -8.80 5.02 1.12
C PRO A 34 -9.28 4.22 2.33
N ASP A 35 -10.24 3.31 2.13
CA ASP A 35 -10.73 2.43 3.19
C ASP A 35 -9.66 1.47 3.68
N LEU A 36 -8.85 0.91 2.78
CA LEU A 36 -7.74 0.04 3.11
C LEU A 36 -6.73 0.76 4.02
N LEU A 37 -6.35 1.99 3.68
CA LEU A 37 -5.42 2.82 4.47
C LEU A 37 -6.00 3.11 5.86
N ARG A 38 -7.24 3.57 5.94
CA ARG A 38 -7.93 3.91 7.19
C ARG A 38 -8.11 2.70 8.12
N LEU A 39 -8.60 1.58 7.58
CA LEU A 39 -8.89 0.37 8.38
C LEU A 39 -7.61 -0.32 8.85
N SER A 40 -6.56 -0.32 8.03
CA SER A 40 -5.28 -0.95 8.39
C SER A 40 -4.49 -0.14 9.41
N LEU A 41 -4.79 1.15 9.61
CA LEU A 41 -4.03 2.03 10.50
C LEU A 41 -4.09 1.60 11.97
N ALA A 42 -5.25 1.07 12.40
CA ALA A 42 -5.40 0.44 13.70
C ALA A 42 -4.55 -0.83 13.89
N GLY A 43 -3.85 -1.27 12.83
CA GLY A 43 -2.87 -2.34 12.85
C GLY A 43 -1.54 -1.96 13.48
N ILE A 44 -1.19 -0.66 13.54
CA ILE A 44 -0.05 -0.16 14.31
C ILE A 44 -0.48 -0.06 15.77
N ASP A 45 -0.04 -1.02 16.58
CA ASP A 45 -0.46 -1.19 17.98
C ASP A 45 0.73 -1.57 18.88
N SER A 46 0.96 -0.77 19.92
CA SER A 46 2.02 -1.01 20.91
C SER A 46 1.87 -2.30 21.71
N ASN A 47 0.68 -2.91 21.70
CA ASN A 47 0.37 -4.15 22.41
C ASN A 47 0.47 -5.40 21.53
N ASP A 48 0.50 -5.26 20.20
CA ASP A 48 0.57 -6.38 19.27
C ASP A 48 1.69 -6.16 18.23
N GLN A 49 2.85 -6.75 18.52
CA GLN A 49 4.02 -6.67 17.66
C GLN A 49 3.78 -7.31 16.29
N ASN A 50 3.07 -8.44 16.23
CA ASN A 50 2.87 -9.17 14.98
C ASN A 50 1.93 -8.40 14.06
N LYS A 51 0.82 -7.88 14.59
CA LYS A 51 -0.11 -7.02 13.85
C LYS A 51 0.60 -5.75 13.34
N THR A 52 1.43 -5.13 14.18
CA THR A 52 2.21 -3.95 13.80
C THR A 52 3.18 -4.25 12.66
N ILE A 53 3.99 -5.30 12.78
CA ILE A 53 4.96 -5.68 11.73
C ILE A 53 4.25 -5.98 10.40
N ARG A 54 3.14 -6.74 10.41
CA ARG A 54 2.39 -7.06 9.19
C ARG A 54 1.78 -5.80 8.55
N THR A 55 1.32 -4.86 9.37
CA THR A 55 0.78 -3.58 8.89
C THR A 55 1.86 -2.72 8.24
N LEU A 56 3.05 -2.62 8.85
CA LEU A 56 4.17 -1.90 8.27
C LEU A 56 4.66 -2.52 6.96
N ILE A 57 4.67 -3.85 6.86
CA ILE A 57 4.99 -4.56 5.61
C ILE A 57 3.96 -4.25 4.52
N LEU A 58 2.67 -4.21 4.85
CA LEU A 58 1.62 -3.82 3.92
C LEU A 58 1.88 -2.39 3.40
N TYR A 59 2.13 -1.43 4.28
CA TYR A 59 2.38 -0.04 3.90
C TYR A 59 3.64 0.13 3.06
N ARG A 60 4.72 -0.57 3.38
CA ARG A 60 5.91 -0.61 2.53
C ARG A 60 5.58 -1.10 1.13
N SER A 61 4.78 -2.17 1.01
CA SER A 61 4.36 -2.69 -0.28
C SER A 61 3.52 -1.67 -1.04
N LEU A 62 2.54 -1.04 -0.39
CA LEU A 62 1.71 0.01 -1.01
C LEU A 62 2.56 1.16 -1.56
N ALA A 63 3.45 1.72 -0.74
CA ALA A 63 4.33 2.82 -1.15
C ALA A 63 5.31 2.44 -2.28
N SER A 64 5.63 1.15 -2.44
CA SER A 64 6.47 0.69 -3.54
C SER A 64 5.75 0.53 -4.88
N TRP A 65 4.42 0.42 -4.87
CA TRP A 65 3.60 0.14 -6.06
C TRP A 65 2.65 1.27 -6.45
N ILE A 66 2.36 2.17 -5.51
CA ILE A 66 1.51 3.34 -5.70
C ILE A 66 2.42 4.56 -5.81
N PRO A 67 2.30 5.38 -6.87
CA PRO A 67 3.09 6.59 -6.99
C PRO A 67 2.76 7.53 -5.83
N VAL A 68 3.72 7.71 -4.94
CA VAL A 68 3.63 8.65 -3.82
C VAL A 68 4.06 10.02 -4.33
N GLY A 69 3.10 10.79 -4.83
CA GLY A 69 3.35 12.11 -5.37
C GLY A 69 2.08 12.66 -6.00
N ALA A 70 1.77 13.94 -5.71
CA ALA A 70 0.63 14.64 -6.28
C ALA A 70 0.63 14.54 -7.81
N ALA A 71 -0.57 14.66 -8.41
CA ALA A 71 -0.73 14.75 -9.85
C ALA A 71 0.28 15.77 -10.42
N VAL A 72 1.02 15.36 -11.45
CA VAL A 72 2.09 16.15 -12.10
C VAL A 72 1.61 17.54 -12.54
N THR A 73 0.30 17.74 -12.67
CA THR A 73 -0.36 19.00 -12.99
C THR A 73 -0.22 20.09 -11.92
N SER A 74 0.06 19.76 -10.66
CA SER A 74 0.16 20.75 -9.57
C SER A 74 1.60 21.16 -9.23
N LEU A 75 2.62 20.53 -9.84
CA LEU A 75 3.99 20.99 -9.66
C LEU A 75 4.25 22.20 -10.57
N PRO A 76 4.74 23.34 -10.02
CA PRO A 76 5.17 24.44 -10.87
C PRO A 76 6.21 23.90 -11.87
N PRO A 77 6.16 24.33 -13.16
CA PRO A 77 7.12 23.87 -14.14
C PRO A 77 8.52 24.21 -13.62
N LEU A 78 9.29 23.16 -13.27
CA LEU A 78 10.70 23.31 -13.01
C LEU A 78 11.29 23.84 -14.31
N ARG A 79 11.94 25.00 -14.23
CA ARG A 79 12.62 25.67 -15.34
C ARG A 79 13.27 24.62 -16.23
N GLU A 80 12.97 24.68 -17.52
CA GLU A 80 13.53 23.82 -18.56
C GLU A 80 15.06 23.97 -18.54
N SER A 81 15.74 23.17 -17.72
CA SER A 81 17.13 22.85 -17.92
C SER A 81 17.15 21.72 -18.93
N ASP A 82 17.64 22.10 -20.11
CA ASP A 82 18.00 21.28 -21.25
C ASP A 82 18.92 20.14 -20.78
N ASP A 83 18.35 18.98 -20.39
CA ASP A 83 19.14 17.79 -20.10
C ASP A 83 18.40 16.52 -20.53
N SER A 84 19.03 15.91 -21.53
CA SER A 84 18.74 14.67 -22.24
C SER A 84 18.81 13.39 -21.37
N GLU A 85 18.83 13.46 -20.06
CA GLU A 85 19.10 12.30 -19.21
C GLU A 85 18.06 12.14 -18.11
N ASN A 86 17.20 11.13 -18.31
CA ASN A 86 16.45 10.36 -17.32
C ASN A 86 16.58 10.87 -15.87
N ASP A 87 15.81 11.90 -15.51
CA ASP A 87 15.64 12.39 -14.14
C ASP A 87 14.86 11.34 -13.35
N GLY A 88 15.63 10.41 -12.79
CA GLY A 88 15.14 9.24 -12.08
C GLY A 88 13.94 9.58 -11.21
N THR A 89 12.82 8.90 -11.50
CA THR A 89 11.60 8.80 -10.67
C THR A 89 10.57 9.94 -10.67
N LYS A 90 10.75 11.05 -11.40
CA LYS A 90 9.77 12.17 -11.33
C LYS A 90 8.57 12.09 -12.28
N ARG A 91 8.57 11.16 -13.22
CA ARG A 91 7.44 10.96 -14.15
C ARG A 91 6.91 9.56 -13.94
N VAL A 92 5.73 9.45 -13.31
CA VAL A 92 4.88 8.28 -13.54
C VAL A 92 4.74 8.17 -15.05
N GLY A 93 5.25 7.08 -15.64
CA GLY A 93 5.09 6.86 -17.06
C GLY A 93 3.60 6.99 -17.35
N LYS A 94 3.22 7.92 -18.25
CA LYS A 94 1.82 8.31 -18.55
C LYS A 94 0.89 7.14 -18.93
N ASN A 95 1.40 5.92 -18.93
CA ASN A 95 0.72 4.72 -19.37
C ASN A 95 1.10 3.46 -18.55
N LEU A 96 1.70 3.57 -17.36
CA LEU A 96 2.09 2.37 -16.58
C LEU A 96 0.88 1.43 -16.36
N TYR A 97 -0.19 1.97 -15.78
CA TYR A 97 -1.41 1.20 -15.52
C TYR A 97 -2.22 0.91 -16.79
N GLY A 98 -2.13 1.78 -17.80
CA GLY A 98 -2.73 1.54 -19.11
C GLY A 98 -2.10 0.34 -19.81
N ILE A 99 -0.76 0.21 -19.80
CA ILE A 99 -0.02 -0.94 -20.35
C ILE A 99 -0.32 -2.22 -19.56
N LEU A 100 -0.32 -2.14 -18.23
CA LEU A 100 -0.57 -3.31 -17.38
C LEU A 100 -1.99 -3.88 -17.57
N SER A 101 -2.98 -3.03 -17.83
CA SER A 101 -4.38 -3.43 -18.03
C SER A 101 -4.73 -3.92 -19.45
N GLN A 102 -3.79 -3.85 -20.42
CA GLN A 102 -4.07 -4.15 -21.84
C GLN A 102 -4.64 -5.54 -22.08
N THR A 103 -4.25 -6.54 -21.29
CA THR A 103 -4.71 -7.92 -21.45
C THR A 103 -6.22 -8.05 -21.22
N TRP A 104 -6.76 -7.28 -20.26
CA TRP A 104 -8.16 -7.28 -19.87
C TRP A 104 -9.05 -6.45 -20.81
N LEU A 105 -8.43 -5.54 -21.55
CA LEU A 105 -9.09 -4.71 -22.56
C LEU A 105 -9.19 -5.40 -23.93
N SER A 106 -8.52 -6.54 -24.12
CA SER A 106 -8.59 -7.29 -25.36
C SER A 106 -10.01 -7.83 -25.61
N GLU A 107 -10.42 -7.78 -26.87
CA GLU A 107 -11.75 -8.26 -27.29
C GLU A 107 -11.90 -9.77 -27.06
N ASP A 108 -10.84 -10.53 -27.32
CA ASP A 108 -10.79 -11.98 -27.08
C ASP A 108 -11.06 -12.32 -25.60
N TYR A 109 -10.48 -11.56 -24.67
CA TYR A 109 -10.69 -11.76 -23.23
C TYR A 109 -12.15 -11.51 -22.84
N ARG A 110 -12.77 -10.44 -23.36
CA ARG A 110 -14.18 -10.11 -23.08
C ARG A 110 -15.14 -11.17 -23.59
N GLN A 111 -14.88 -11.71 -24.78
CA GLN A 111 -15.68 -12.77 -25.36
C GLN A 111 -15.62 -14.06 -24.52
N GLU A 112 -14.44 -14.41 -24.01
CA GLU A 112 -14.30 -15.56 -23.10
C GLU A 112 -14.95 -15.33 -21.74
N ILE A 113 -14.84 -14.13 -21.17
CA ILE A 113 -15.52 -13.74 -19.91
C ILE A 113 -17.04 -13.83 -20.07
N ALA A 114 -17.59 -13.39 -21.20
CA ALA A 114 -19.02 -13.44 -21.48
C ALA A 114 -19.57 -14.87 -21.46
N LYS A 115 -18.78 -15.84 -21.92
CA LYS A 115 -19.13 -17.29 -21.92
C LYS A 115 -19.14 -17.91 -20.52
N LEU A 116 -18.55 -17.25 -19.52
CA LEU A 116 -18.46 -17.82 -18.17
C LEU A 116 -19.84 -17.90 -17.48
N PRO A 117 -20.02 -18.89 -16.58
CA PRO A 117 -21.19 -18.98 -15.70
C PRO A 117 -21.43 -17.69 -14.90
N LYS A 118 -22.69 -17.38 -14.59
CA LYS A 118 -23.07 -16.16 -13.82
C LYS A 118 -22.48 -16.11 -12.41
N ASN A 119 -22.13 -17.26 -11.82
CA ASN A 119 -21.48 -17.36 -10.51
C ASN A 119 -19.93 -17.32 -10.59
N SER A 120 -19.37 -17.10 -11.77
CA SER A 120 -17.93 -16.95 -11.93
C SER A 120 -17.46 -15.64 -11.31
N LEU A 121 -16.45 -15.72 -10.45
CA LEU A 121 -15.79 -14.55 -9.85
C LEU A 121 -15.31 -13.54 -10.88
N LEU A 122 -14.93 -14.01 -12.08
CA LEU A 122 -14.41 -13.17 -13.15
C LEU A 122 -15.50 -12.33 -13.84
N LYS A 123 -16.77 -12.76 -13.76
CA LYS A 123 -17.90 -12.11 -14.42
C LYS A 123 -18.46 -10.93 -13.62
N HIS A 124 -18.27 -10.92 -12.30
CA HIS A 124 -18.64 -9.81 -11.42
C HIS A 124 -17.79 -8.56 -11.59
N ALA A 125 -16.65 -8.66 -12.28
CA ALA A 125 -15.81 -7.50 -12.53
C ALA A 125 -16.50 -6.50 -13.48
N ASP A 126 -17.24 -6.95 -14.48
CA ASP A 126 -17.71 -6.08 -15.58
C ASP A 126 -18.89 -5.15 -15.24
N GLU A 127 -19.57 -5.32 -14.10
CA GLU A 127 -20.85 -4.62 -13.82
C GLU A 127 -20.72 -3.30 -13.06
N GLU A 128 -19.56 -2.94 -12.51
CA GLU A 128 -19.42 -1.65 -11.80
C GLU A 128 -19.20 -0.50 -12.78
N GLU A 129 -20.01 0.55 -12.66
CA GLU A 129 -19.84 1.84 -13.33
C GLU A 129 -18.54 2.47 -12.80
N ARG A 130 -17.46 2.29 -13.57
CA ARG A 130 -16.10 2.57 -13.10
C ARG A 130 -15.74 4.04 -13.34
N ALA A 131 -15.43 4.76 -12.26
CA ALA A 131 -14.85 6.08 -12.34
C ALA A 131 -13.56 6.08 -13.20
N PRO A 132 -13.26 7.18 -13.91
CA PRO A 132 -12.02 7.30 -14.67
C PRO A 132 -10.80 7.04 -13.77
N LEU A 133 -9.83 6.26 -14.26
CA LEU A 133 -8.63 5.91 -13.49
C LEU A 133 -7.87 7.15 -13.00
N ASP A 134 -7.84 8.22 -13.79
CA ASP A 134 -7.16 9.48 -13.42
C ASP A 134 -7.80 10.14 -12.19
N MET A 135 -9.14 10.11 -12.09
CA MET A 135 -9.87 10.63 -10.94
C MET A 135 -9.57 9.78 -9.68
N LEU A 136 -9.53 8.45 -9.83
CA LEU A 136 -9.21 7.55 -8.73
C LEU A 136 -7.75 7.67 -8.27
N LEU A 137 -6.82 7.96 -9.18
CA LEU A 137 -5.42 8.24 -8.85
C LEU A 137 -5.29 9.55 -8.07
N GLU A 138 -6.06 10.58 -8.44
CA GLU A 138 -6.11 11.85 -7.71
C GLU A 138 -6.68 11.66 -6.30
N GLU A 139 -7.82 10.97 -6.17
CA GLU A 139 -8.42 10.63 -4.89
C GLU A 139 -7.48 9.78 -4.02
N ALA A 140 -6.83 8.77 -4.61
CA ALA A 140 -5.82 7.96 -3.95
C ALA A 140 -4.63 8.80 -3.45
N GLY A 141 -4.22 9.80 -4.23
CA GLY A 141 -3.16 10.75 -3.86
C GLY A 141 -3.55 11.61 -2.66
N LEU A 142 -4.77 12.17 -2.66
CA LEU A 142 -5.30 12.96 -1.54
C LEU A 142 -5.43 12.11 -0.27
N ALA A 143 -6.04 10.93 -0.38
CA ALA A 143 -6.19 10.00 0.74
C ALA A 143 -4.84 9.55 1.30
N SER A 144 -3.83 9.36 0.44
CA SER A 144 -2.47 9.04 0.88
C SER A 144 -1.82 10.22 1.61
N GLY A 145 -2.09 11.45 1.18
CA GLY A 145 -1.63 12.67 1.85
C GLY A 145 -2.14 12.78 3.29
N ASP A 146 -3.46 12.61 3.47
CA ASP A 146 -4.08 12.64 4.80
C ASP A 146 -3.60 11.48 5.67
N TRP A 147 -3.55 10.27 5.09
CA TRP A 147 -3.11 9.06 5.79
C TRP A 147 -1.67 9.16 6.30
N VAL A 148 -0.74 9.81 5.58
CA VAL A 148 0.66 9.93 6.02
C VAL A 148 0.76 10.65 7.38
N LEU A 149 -0.08 11.65 7.63
CA LEU A 149 -0.07 12.37 8.90
C LEU A 149 -0.50 11.45 10.04
N GLU A 150 -1.63 10.77 9.89
CA GLU A 150 -2.13 9.83 10.91
C GLU A 150 -1.16 8.65 11.12
N PHE A 151 -0.52 8.18 10.05
CA PHE A 151 0.52 7.16 10.10
C PHE A 151 1.71 7.60 10.96
N LEU A 152 2.22 8.82 10.73
CA LEU A 152 3.35 9.36 11.49
C LEU A 152 3.00 9.54 12.97
N GLU A 153 1.78 9.99 13.27
CA GLU A 153 1.30 10.08 14.66
C GLU A 153 1.34 8.70 15.35
N ARG A 154 0.85 7.66 14.70
CA ARG A 154 0.88 6.28 15.25
C ARG A 154 2.30 5.75 15.42
N VAL A 155 3.20 6.06 14.50
CA VAL A 155 4.62 5.71 14.64
C VAL A 155 5.24 6.45 15.83
N PHE A 156 4.97 7.73 16.01
CA PHE A 156 5.49 8.50 17.15
C PHE A 156 4.94 8.00 18.50
N GLU A 157 3.66 7.65 18.57
CA GLU A 157 3.08 7.02 19.74
C GLU A 157 3.77 5.69 20.08
N LEU A 158 3.99 4.85 19.07
CA LEU A 158 4.69 3.58 19.23
C LEU A 158 6.13 3.77 19.75
N LEU A 159 6.85 4.76 19.22
CA LEU A 159 8.21 5.10 19.65
C LEU A 159 8.24 5.66 21.07
N ARG A 160 7.29 6.52 21.45
CA ARG A 160 7.16 7.02 22.83
C ARG A 160 6.90 5.87 23.81
N ALA A 161 5.93 5.01 23.50
CA ALA A 161 5.62 3.83 24.32
C ALA A 161 6.83 2.88 24.46
N SER A 162 7.61 2.72 23.40
CA SER A 162 8.84 1.91 23.41
C SER A 162 9.92 2.51 24.30
N GLY A 163 10.15 3.83 24.20
CA GLY A 163 11.12 4.55 25.04
C GLY A 163 10.72 4.58 26.53
N GLU A 164 9.42 4.63 26.84
CA GLU A 164 8.93 4.50 28.21
C GLU A 164 9.14 3.09 28.77
N ARG A 165 8.90 2.05 27.97
CA ARG A 165 9.20 0.66 28.34
C ARG A 165 10.70 0.46 28.58
N GLU A 166 11.56 1.03 27.75
CA GLU A 166 13.01 0.96 27.93
C GLU A 166 13.47 1.68 29.21
N LYS A 167 12.96 2.88 29.48
CA LYS A 167 13.22 3.61 30.74
C LYS A 167 12.71 2.85 31.97
N ALA A 168 11.54 2.22 31.88
CA ALA A 168 10.99 1.40 32.96
C ALA A 168 11.78 0.10 33.17
N ALA A 169 12.25 -0.54 32.10
CA ALA A 169 13.10 -1.73 32.13
C ALA A 169 14.51 -1.41 32.69
N SER A 170 15.10 -0.29 32.27
CA SER A 170 16.40 0.19 32.77
C SER A 170 16.37 0.50 34.26
N ARG A 171 15.23 0.99 34.80
CA ARG A 171 15.04 1.18 36.25
C ARG A 171 14.86 -0.12 37.04
N ARG A 172 14.64 -1.26 36.38
CA ARG A 172 14.41 -2.57 37.02
C ARG A 172 15.51 -3.60 36.79
N SER A 173 16.38 -3.42 35.79
CA SER A 173 17.42 -4.41 35.46
C SER A 173 18.77 -3.74 35.31
N GLY A 174 19.53 -3.69 36.41
CA GLY A 174 20.97 -3.83 36.28
C GLY A 174 21.23 -5.24 35.75
N VAL A 175 21.96 -5.35 34.63
CA VAL A 175 22.36 -6.57 33.90
C VAL A 175 21.50 -6.90 32.66
N ALA A 176 22.16 -6.70 31.51
CA ALA A 176 22.09 -7.36 30.20
C ALA A 176 20.80 -7.37 29.37
N SER A 177 20.91 -6.87 28.12
CA SER A 177 20.44 -7.58 26.92
C SER A 177 21.04 -6.95 25.66
N ARG A 178 22.21 -7.45 25.27
CA ARG A 178 22.79 -7.25 23.93
C ARG A 178 22.12 -8.23 22.98
N HIS A 179 21.03 -7.82 22.32
CA HIS A 179 20.54 -8.49 21.12
C HIS A 179 20.33 -7.46 20.02
N SER A 180 21.47 -7.02 19.46
CA SER A 180 21.52 -6.31 18.19
C SER A 180 21.75 -7.34 17.09
N SER A 181 20.85 -7.32 16.09
CA SER A 181 21.17 -7.62 14.69
C SER A 181 21.79 -8.98 14.36
N ALA A 182 20.96 -10.02 14.21
CA ALA A 182 21.32 -11.22 13.45
C ALA A 182 20.41 -11.46 12.21
N ASP A 183 19.17 -10.97 12.20
CA ASP A 183 18.19 -11.36 11.16
C ASP A 183 18.18 -10.49 9.89
N VAL A 184 19.08 -9.50 9.76
CA VAL A 184 19.12 -8.62 8.56
C VAL A 184 19.97 -9.21 7.41
N HIS A 185 20.70 -10.31 7.63
CA HIS A 185 21.60 -10.89 6.62
C HIS A 185 21.04 -12.07 5.80
N GLN A 186 19.81 -12.54 6.05
CA GLN A 186 19.25 -13.69 5.31
C GLN A 186 18.20 -13.35 4.24
N ALA A 187 18.09 -12.09 3.83
CA ALA A 187 17.29 -11.71 2.66
C ALA A 187 18.18 -11.15 1.54
N ARG A 188 18.90 -12.05 0.87
CA ARG A 188 19.41 -11.85 -0.50
C ARG A 188 19.16 -13.12 -1.30
#